data_AF-A0A1Q3MK71-F1
#
_entry.id   AF-A0A1Q3MK71-F1
#
_cell.length_a   1.000
_cell.length_b   1.000
_cell.length_c   1.000
_cell.angle_alpha   90.00
_cell.angle_beta   90.00
_cell.angle_gamma   90.00
#
_symmetry.space_group_name_H-M   'P 1'
#
loop_
_entity.id
_entity.type
_entity.pdbx_description
1 polymer ?
#
loop_
_entity_poly.entity_id
_entity_poly.type
_entity_poly.pdbx_seq_one_letter_code
_entity_poly.pdbx_strand_id
1 'polypeptide(L)'
;MFGLMFYAIGCFFLAGILTFISTMFRPIQDKGESRPWRAFFVWMVLCMGTPYIYSEILTRSLGPKMDKSIRYAYDSLDITGPMQYYRVIWTTGNSAKVIVVGLEKQSWGGKDRPLAAFNMIKEGEKWKVQNYRLVYSDRLNKDGISFPPYW
;
A
#
# COMPACT_ATOMS: atom_id res chain seq x y z
N MET A 1 12.03 -6.95 -2.57
CA MET A 1 11.52 -8.24 -2.02
C MET A 1 11.43 -8.28 -0.50
N PHE A 2 12.41 -7.75 0.25
CA PHE A 2 12.39 -7.75 1.73
C PHE A 2 11.13 -7.13 2.35
N GLY A 3 10.59 -6.04 1.78
CA GLY A 3 9.35 -5.43 2.27
C GLY A 3 8.15 -6.38 2.30
N LEU A 4 8.01 -7.28 1.31
CA LEU A 4 6.94 -8.27 1.29
C LEU A 4 7.15 -9.39 2.32
N MET A 5 8.40 -9.80 2.55
CA MET A 5 8.69 -10.77 3.62
C MET A 5 8.34 -10.21 4.99
N PHE A 6 8.78 -9.00 5.32
CA PHE A 6 8.45 -8.37 6.60
C PHE A 6 6.95 -8.11 6.74
N TYR A 7 6.26 -7.74 5.65
CA TYR A 7 4.81 -7.64 5.62
C TYR A 7 4.13 -8.97 5.96
N ALA A 8 4.51 -10.05 5.27
CA ALA A 8 3.93 -11.38 5.48
C ALA A 8 4.18 -11.91 6.90
N ILE A 9 5.39 -11.72 7.44
CA ILE A 9 5.72 -12.09 8.82
C ILE A 9 4.86 -11.30 9.80
N GLY A 10 4.70 -9.99 9.61
CA GLY A 10 3.83 -9.16 10.44
C GLY A 10 2.37 -9.62 10.41
N CYS A 11 1.83 -9.91 9.22
CA CYS A 11 0.48 -10.46 9.07
C CYS A 11 0.33 -11.83 9.74
N PHE A 12 1.34 -12.69 9.67
CA PHE A 12 1.35 -14.01 10.32
C PHE A 12 1.21 -13.88 11.85
N PHE A 13 2.01 -13.01 12.47
CA PHE A 13 1.92 -12.77 13.91
C PHE A 13 0.56 -12.17 14.32
N LEU A 14 0.07 -11.19 13.55
CA LEU A 14 -1.24 -10.57 13.82
C LEU A 14 -2.39 -11.59 13.71
N ALA A 15 -2.36 -12.44 12.69
CA ALA A 15 -3.33 -13.51 12.52
C ALA A 15 -3.28 -14.52 13.67
N GLY A 16 -2.08 -14.85 14.18
CA GLY A 16 -1.90 -15.68 15.36
C GLY A 16 -2.57 -15.10 16.60
N ILE A 17 -2.35 -13.81 16.87
CA ILE A 17 -2.96 -13.09 18.00
C ILE A 17 -4.49 -13.06 17.86
N LEU A 18 -5.01 -12.72 16.68
CA LEU A 18 -6.46 -12.69 16.43
C LEU A 18 -7.10 -14.08 16.57
N THR A 19 -6.40 -15.12 16.14
CA THR A 19 -6.85 -16.51 16.31
C THR A 19 -6.90 -16.87 17.79
N PHE A 20 -5.86 -16.53 18.55
CA PHE A 20 -5.82 -16.76 20.00
C PHE A 20 -6.98 -16.05 20.72
N ILE A 21 -7.21 -14.77 20.41
CA ILE A 21 -8.35 -14.01 20.95
C ILE A 21 -9.67 -14.69 20.58
N SER A 22 -9.88 -15.02 19.30
CA SER A 22 -11.13 -15.65 18.83
C SER A 22 -11.41 -17.02 19.46
N THR A 23 -10.36 -17.77 19.80
CA THR A 23 -10.49 -19.07 20.47
C THR A 23 -10.74 -18.91 21.97
N MET A 24 -10.20 -17.87 22.62
CA MET A 24 -10.44 -17.56 24.03
C MET A 24 -11.89 -17.15 24.31
N PHE A 25 -12.49 -16.36 23.42
CA PHE A 25 -13.88 -15.88 23.55
C PHE A 25 -14.94 -16.87 23.04
N ARG A 26 -14.55 -18.11 22.70
CA ARG A 26 -15.47 -19.09 22.11
C ARG A 26 -16.36 -19.75 23.18
N PRO A 27 -17.68 -19.90 22.94
CA PRO A 27 -18.58 -20.55 23.88
C PRO A 27 -18.18 -22.00 24.17
N ILE A 28 -18.40 -22.44 25.41
CA ILE A 28 -17.96 -23.74 25.94
C ILE A 28 -18.57 -24.91 25.15
N GLN A 29 -19.77 -24.73 24.59
CA GLN A 29 -20.49 -25.73 23.79
C GLN A 29 -19.74 -26.14 22.50
N ASP A 30 -18.90 -25.26 21.94
CA ASP A 30 -18.22 -25.49 20.65
C ASP A 30 -16.75 -25.93 20.79
N LYS A 31 -16.27 -26.19 22.01
CA LYS A 31 -14.84 -26.50 22.25
C LYS A 31 -14.41 -27.82 21.61
N GLY A 32 -15.32 -28.80 21.50
CA GLY A 32 -15.04 -30.14 20.99
C GLY A 32 -14.74 -30.22 19.49
N GLU A 33 -15.21 -29.27 18.68
CA GLU A 33 -15.08 -29.30 17.21
C GLU A 33 -14.14 -28.21 16.67
N SER A 34 -13.29 -27.66 17.54
CA SER A 34 -12.49 -26.50 17.19
C SER A 34 -11.36 -26.83 16.20
N ARG A 35 -11.41 -26.20 15.02
CA ARG A 35 -10.34 -26.23 14.00
C ARG A 35 -9.65 -24.86 13.94
N PRO A 36 -8.77 -24.52 14.90
CA PRO A 36 -8.16 -23.18 15.02
C PRO A 36 -7.35 -22.78 13.79
N TRP A 37 -6.82 -23.75 13.04
CA TRP A 37 -6.11 -23.50 11.78
C TRP A 37 -7.00 -22.82 10.72
N ARG A 38 -8.32 -23.06 10.72
CA ARG A 38 -9.26 -22.40 9.80
C ARG A 38 -9.42 -20.92 10.13
N ALA A 39 -9.60 -20.61 11.42
CA ALA A 39 -9.68 -19.24 11.90
C ALA A 39 -8.36 -18.49 11.60
N PHE A 40 -7.22 -19.13 11.84
CA PHE A 40 -5.91 -18.59 11.47
C PHE A 40 -5.80 -18.25 9.99
N PHE A 41 -6.18 -19.18 9.10
CA PHE A 41 -6.11 -18.94 7.67
C PHE A 41 -7.01 -17.78 7.23
N VAL A 42 -8.23 -17.69 7.77
CA VAL A 42 -9.15 -16.58 7.49
C VAL A 42 -8.55 -15.25 7.93
N TRP A 43 -8.03 -15.17 9.17
CA TRP A 43 -7.40 -13.95 9.66
C TRP A 43 -6.15 -13.58 8.86
N MET A 44 -5.33 -14.55 8.48
CA MET A 44 -4.14 -14.32 7.66
C MET A 44 -4.50 -13.69 6.31
N VAL A 45 -5.50 -14.24 5.60
CA VAL A 45 -5.97 -13.69 4.32
C VAL A 45 -6.54 -12.28 4.50
N LEU A 46 -7.34 -12.06 5.55
CA LEU A 46 -7.89 -10.73 5.85
C LEU A 46 -6.78 -9.73 6.14
N CYS A 47 -5.84 -10.03 7.04
CA CYS A 47 -4.73 -9.14 7.37
C CYS A 47 -3.88 -8.77 6.15
N MET A 48 -3.64 -9.73 5.25
CA MET A 48 -2.88 -9.48 4.03
C MET A 48 -3.66 -8.64 3.01
N GLY A 49 -4.96 -8.91 2.84
CA GLY A 49 -5.78 -8.28 1.80
C GLY A 49 -6.38 -6.92 2.19
N THR A 50 -6.72 -6.71 3.46
CA THR A 50 -7.43 -5.51 3.93
C THR A 50 -6.74 -4.20 3.54
N PRO A 51 -5.41 -4.01 3.71
CA PRO A 51 -4.76 -2.77 3.31
C PRO A 51 -4.87 -2.47 1.81
N TYR A 52 -4.80 -3.50 0.97
CA TYR A 52 -4.94 -3.34 -0.48
C TYR A 52 -6.37 -3.00 -0.88
N ILE A 53 -7.36 -3.70 -0.32
CA ILE A 53 -8.78 -3.43 -0.56
C ILE A 53 -9.12 -1.99 -0.12
N TYR A 54 -8.64 -1.59 1.07
CA TYR A 54 -8.82 -0.24 1.57
C TYR A 54 -8.21 0.81 0.62
N SER A 55 -6.97 0.60 0.18
CA SER A 55 -6.31 1.50 -0.77
C SER A 55 -7.04 1.59 -2.12
N GLU A 56 -7.62 0.48 -2.60
CA GLU A 56 -8.39 0.44 -3.84
C GLU A 56 -9.70 1.25 -3.71
N ILE A 57 -10.41 1.10 -2.59
CA ILE A 57 -11.63 1.87 -2.30
C ILE A 57 -11.32 3.37 -2.25
N LEU A 58 -10.25 3.75 -1.55
CA LEU A 58 -9.80 5.16 -1.50
C LEU A 58 -9.40 5.67 -2.88
N THR A 59 -8.69 4.86 -3.66
CA THR A 59 -8.25 5.23 -5.00
C THR A 59 -9.45 5.45 -5.92
N ARG A 60 -10.47 4.59 -5.87
CA ARG A 60 -11.68 4.76 -6.69
C ARG A 60 -12.52 5.97 -6.28
N SER A 61 -12.60 6.26 -4.99
CA SER A 61 -13.44 7.36 -4.47
C SER A 61 -12.77 8.74 -4.58
N LEU A 62 -11.46 8.84 -4.29
CA LEU A 62 -10.72 10.10 -4.23
C LEU A 62 -9.73 10.29 -5.38
N GLY A 63 -9.26 9.20 -5.99
CA GLY A 63 -8.27 9.23 -7.08
C GLY A 63 -8.67 10.13 -8.25
N PRO A 64 -9.91 10.08 -8.77
CA PRO A 64 -10.33 10.96 -9.88
C PRO A 64 -10.18 12.46 -9.57
N LYS A 65 -10.31 12.86 -8.30
CA LYS A 65 -10.14 14.25 -7.86
C LYS A 65 -8.67 14.67 -7.74
N MET A 66 -7.76 13.71 -7.65
CA MET A 66 -6.32 13.91 -7.47
C MET A 66 -5.51 13.66 -8.74
N ASP A 67 -6.07 12.93 -9.72
CA ASP A 67 -5.37 12.41 -10.91
C ASP A 67 -4.54 13.48 -11.64
N LYS A 68 -5.14 14.65 -11.93
CA LYS A 68 -4.44 15.75 -12.61
C LYS A 68 -3.22 16.25 -11.84
N SER A 69 -3.37 16.46 -10.54
CA SER A 69 -2.28 16.93 -9.67
C SER A 69 -1.19 15.87 -9.50
N ILE A 70 -1.57 14.60 -9.43
CA ILE A 70 -0.63 13.47 -9.34
C ILE A 70 0.19 13.37 -10.63
N ARG A 71 -0.44 13.38 -11.79
CA ARG A 71 0.26 13.31 -13.09
C ARG A 71 1.21 14.48 -13.28
N TYR A 72 0.75 15.69 -13.01
CA TYR A 72 1.59 16.89 -13.09
C TYR A 72 2.82 16.79 -12.17
N ALA A 73 2.64 16.32 -10.94
CA ALA A 73 3.77 16.12 -10.04
C ALA A 73 4.69 14.98 -10.48
N TYR A 74 4.14 13.89 -11.02
CA TYR A 74 4.92 12.78 -11.55
C TYR A 74 5.80 13.20 -12.72
N ASP A 75 5.27 14.00 -13.65
CA ASP A 75 6.01 14.51 -14.81
C ASP A 75 7.15 15.47 -14.40
N SER A 76 7.10 16.01 -13.17
CA SER A 76 8.20 16.81 -12.59
C SER A 76 9.20 16.00 -11.77
N LEU A 77 8.96 14.70 -11.57
CA LEU A 77 9.96 13.82 -10.98
C LEU A 77 11.05 13.51 -12.00
N ASP A 78 12.24 13.24 -11.51
CA ASP A 78 13.33 12.69 -12.30
C ASP A 78 13.11 11.17 -12.54
N ILE A 79 11.97 10.82 -13.14
CA ILE A 79 11.64 9.46 -13.57
C ILE A 79 11.44 9.49 -15.08
N THR A 80 12.27 8.78 -15.83
CA THR A 80 12.30 8.75 -17.30
C THR A 80 11.13 7.94 -17.89
N GLY A 81 10.50 7.10 -17.08
CA GLY A 81 9.44 6.17 -17.48
C GLY A 81 8.02 6.70 -17.26
N PRO A 82 7.02 6.20 -18.02
CA PRO A 82 5.62 6.58 -17.80
C PRO A 82 5.10 6.09 -16.45
N MET A 83 4.17 6.85 -15.86
CA MET A 83 3.41 6.41 -14.69
C MET A 83 2.54 5.20 -15.07
N GLN A 84 2.65 4.09 -14.33
CA GLN A 84 1.81 2.91 -14.50
C GLN A 84 0.47 3.08 -13.78
N TYR A 85 0.53 3.35 -12.48
CA TYR A 85 -0.63 3.49 -11.63
C TYR A 85 -0.29 4.31 -10.37
N TYR A 86 -1.33 4.74 -9.67
CA TYR A 86 -1.22 5.28 -8.33
C TYR A 86 -2.24 4.62 -7.41
N ARG A 87 -1.98 4.70 -6.10
CA ARG A 87 -2.86 4.23 -5.04
C ARG A 87 -2.90 5.25 -3.91
N VAL A 88 -4.10 5.62 -3.50
CA VAL A 88 -4.34 6.43 -2.31
C VAL A 88 -4.25 5.49 -1.10
N ILE A 89 -3.25 5.70 -0.25
CA ILE A 89 -2.94 4.80 0.87
C ILE A 89 -3.76 5.16 2.11
N TRP A 90 -3.85 6.45 2.40
CA TRP A 90 -4.67 6.94 3.49
C TRP A 90 -5.06 8.40 3.23
N THR A 91 -6.12 8.83 3.90
CA THR A 91 -6.63 10.19 3.88
C THR A 91 -7.03 10.60 5.29
N THR A 92 -6.78 11.84 5.67
CA THR A 92 -7.22 12.42 6.94
C THR A 92 -7.64 13.86 6.70
N GLY A 93 -8.96 14.06 6.66
CA GLY A 93 -9.58 15.36 6.45
C GLY A 93 -9.10 16.02 5.16
N ASN A 94 -8.14 16.94 5.31
CA ASN A 94 -7.55 17.73 4.24
C ASN A 94 -6.19 17.22 3.76
N SER A 95 -5.72 16.06 4.21
CA SER A 95 -4.45 15.47 3.78
C SER A 95 -4.67 14.07 3.22
N ALA A 96 -3.88 13.68 2.24
CA ALA A 96 -3.87 12.32 1.74
C ALA A 96 -2.46 11.89 1.35
N LYS A 97 -2.15 10.60 1.51
CA LYS A 97 -0.90 10.02 1.05
C LYS A 97 -1.18 9.13 -0.13
N VAL A 98 -0.47 9.37 -1.23
CA VAL A 98 -0.58 8.63 -2.48
C VAL A 98 0.75 7.99 -2.79
N ILE A 99 0.72 6.74 -3.22
CA ILE A 99 1.88 6.06 -3.81
C ILE A 99 1.69 6.05 -5.30
N VAL A 100 2.74 6.39 -6.03
CA VAL A 100 2.79 6.39 -7.48
C VAL A 100 3.89 5.43 -7.93
N VAL A 101 3.58 4.60 -8.91
CA VAL A 101 4.49 3.61 -9.46
C VAL A 101 4.72 3.92 -10.93
N GLY A 102 5.99 4.07 -11.29
CA GLY A 102 6.46 4.24 -12.67
C GLY A 102 6.91 2.93 -13.31
N LEU A 103 7.27 3.00 -14.58
CA LEU A 103 7.98 1.93 -15.27
C LEU A 103 9.15 2.49 -16.06
N GLU A 104 10.38 2.22 -15.61
CA GLU A 104 11.60 2.62 -16.29
C GLU A 104 12.25 1.42 -17.00
N LYS A 105 12.80 1.67 -18.19
CA LYS A 105 13.70 0.72 -18.84
C LYS A 105 15.12 1.02 -18.40
N GLN A 106 15.82 0.00 -17.93
CA GLN A 106 17.21 0.10 -17.52
C GLN A 106 18.13 -0.10 -18.72
N SER A 107 19.33 0.51 -18.67
CA SER A 107 20.33 0.44 -19.74
C SER A 107 20.82 -0.98 -20.04
N TRP A 108 20.81 -1.86 -19.02
CA TRP A 108 21.18 -3.28 -19.14
C TRP A 108 20.04 -4.17 -19.68
N GLY A 109 18.91 -3.59 -20.11
CA GLY A 109 17.76 -4.31 -20.68
C GLY A 109 16.69 -4.71 -19.66
N GLY A 110 16.90 -4.42 -18.37
CA GLY A 110 15.93 -4.64 -17.30
C GLY A 110 14.76 -3.65 -17.29
N LYS A 111 13.77 -3.93 -16.44
CA LYS A 111 12.68 -3.00 -16.11
C LYS A 111 12.72 -2.70 -14.62
N ASP A 112 12.78 -1.42 -14.27
CA ASP A 112 12.64 -0.92 -12.91
C ASP A 112 11.23 -0.31 -12.74
N ARG A 113 10.73 -0.35 -11.52
CA ARG A 113 9.45 0.23 -11.14
C ARG A 113 9.66 1.22 -10.00
N PRO A 114 10.11 2.43 -10.32
CA PRO A 114 10.35 3.43 -9.29
C PRO A 114 9.05 3.79 -8.58
N LEU A 115 9.15 4.00 -7.27
CA LEU A 115 8.03 4.28 -6.39
C LEU A 115 8.23 5.64 -5.74
N ALA A 116 7.23 6.52 -5.87
CA ALA A 116 7.20 7.82 -5.22
C ALA A 116 6.00 7.90 -4.26
N ALA A 117 6.20 8.52 -3.11
CA ALA A 117 5.14 8.83 -2.16
C ALA A 117 4.85 10.33 -2.20
N PHE A 118 3.62 10.69 -2.53
CA PHE A 118 3.13 12.07 -2.57
C PHE A 118 2.27 12.34 -1.35
N ASN A 119 2.56 13.44 -0.66
CA ASN A 119 1.67 13.98 0.35
C ASN A 119 0.83 15.08 -0.32
N MET A 120 -0.47 14.82 -0.37
CA MET A 120 -1.48 15.69 -0.94
C MET A 120 -2.13 16.51 0.17
N ILE A 121 -2.43 17.76 -0.12
CA ILE A 121 -3.27 18.62 0.71
C ILE A 121 -4.49 19.10 -0.09
N LYS A 122 -5.63 19.22 0.58
CA LYS A 122 -6.86 19.75 0.03
C LYS A 122 -6.93 21.25 0.31
N GLU A 123 -6.89 22.05 -0.75
CA GLU A 123 -7.08 23.50 -0.70
C GLU A 123 -8.42 23.84 -1.35
N GLY A 124 -9.43 24.15 -0.52
CA GLY A 124 -10.81 24.32 -0.97
C GLY A 124 -11.36 23.00 -1.53
N GLU A 125 -11.73 22.98 -2.81
CA GLU A 125 -12.23 21.79 -3.49
C GLU A 125 -11.15 21.00 -4.25
N LYS A 126 -9.94 21.54 -4.35
CA LYS A 126 -8.87 20.97 -5.18
C LYS A 126 -7.80 20.29 -4.31
N TRP A 127 -7.28 19.18 -4.80
CA TRP A 127 -6.13 18.51 -4.20
C TRP A 127 -4.84 18.98 -4.86
N LYS A 128 -3.81 19.28 -4.07
CA LYS A 128 -2.48 19.66 -4.54
C LYS A 128 -1.43 18.78 -3.89
N VAL A 129 -0.33 18.54 -4.60
CA VAL A 129 0.85 17.86 -4.03
C VAL A 129 1.62 18.89 -3.21
N GLN A 130 1.74 18.66 -1.91
CA GLN A 130 2.51 19.53 -1.01
C GLN A 130 3.99 19.18 -1.07
N ASN A 131 4.31 17.90 -1.01
CA ASN A 131 5.67 17.40 -1.17
C ASN A 131 5.63 15.96 -1.72
N TYR A 132 6.78 15.52 -2.22
CA TYR A 132 6.98 14.16 -2.66
C TYR A 132 8.29 13.61 -2.10
N ARG A 133 8.34 12.29 -1.98
CA ARG A 133 9.55 11.54 -1.63
C ARG A 133 9.67 10.37 -2.57
N LEU A 134 10.81 10.26 -3.26
CA LEU A 134 11.16 9.04 -3.97
C LEU A 134 11.48 7.97 -2.92
N VAL A 135 10.73 6.86 -2.96
CA VAL A 135 10.86 5.75 -2.02
C VAL A 135 11.81 4.72 -2.60
N TYR A 136 11.64 4.36 -3.87
CA TYR A 136 12.45 3.36 -4.55
C TYR A 136 12.78 3.79 -5.98
N SER A 137 14.03 3.62 -6.39
CA SER A 137 14.50 3.74 -7.78
C SER A 137 15.91 3.21 -7.86
N ASP A 138 16.16 2.25 -8.74
CA ASP A 138 17.49 1.70 -8.95
C ASP A 138 18.42 2.76 -9.56
N ARG A 139 17.91 3.54 -10.52
CA ARG A 139 18.69 4.58 -11.23
C ARG A 139 19.15 5.69 -10.30
N LEU A 140 18.29 6.11 -9.37
CA LEU A 140 18.56 7.18 -8.42
C LEU A 140 19.14 6.68 -7.09
N ASN A 141 19.49 5.39 -7.03
CA ASN A 141 20.08 4.73 -5.87
C ASN A 141 19.27 4.99 -4.58
N LYS A 142 17.95 4.81 -4.67
CA LYS A 142 17.02 4.95 -3.55
C LYS A 142 16.45 3.59 -3.18
N ASP A 143 16.74 3.17 -1.95
CA ASP A 143 16.22 1.95 -1.36
C ASP A 143 15.29 2.26 -0.21
N GLY A 144 14.00 2.09 -0.45
CA GLY A 144 12.94 2.29 0.52
C GLY A 144 11.85 1.25 0.38
N ILE A 145 11.04 1.15 1.43
CA ILE A 145 9.91 0.22 1.48
C ILE A 145 8.61 1.00 1.64
N SER A 146 7.56 0.53 0.97
CA SER A 146 6.19 1.00 1.13
C SER A 146 5.38 0.00 1.94
N PHE A 147 4.37 0.50 2.66
CA PHE A 147 3.40 -0.32 3.37
C PHE A 147 1.98 0.13 2.98
N PRO A 148 1.14 -0.78 2.42
CA PRO A 148 1.49 -2.13 1.98
C PRO A 148 2.53 -2.09 0.83
N PRO A 149 3.24 -3.21 0.56
CA PRO A 149 4.28 -3.22 -0.47
C PRO A 149 3.65 -3.11 -1.87
N TYR A 150 4.12 -2.12 -2.63
CA TYR A 150 3.82 -1.95 -4.06
C TYR A 150 5.12 -2.08 -4.86
N TRP A 151 5.00 -2.65 -6.06
CA TRP A 151 6.07 -2.75 -7.04
C TRP A 151 5.51 -2.57 -8.44
#